data_AF-A0A380EIK7-F1
#
_entry.id   AF-A0A380EIK7-F1
#
_cell.length_a   1.000
_cell.length_b   1.000
_cell.length_c   1.000
_cell.angle_alpha   90.00
_cell.angle_beta   90.00
_cell.angle_gamma   90.00
#
_symmetry.space_group_name_H-M   'P 1'
#
loop_
_entity.id
_entity.type
_entity.pdbx_description
1 polymer ?
#
loop_
_entity_poly.entity_id
_entity_poly.type
_entity_poly.pdbx_seq_one_letter_code
_entity_poly.pdbx_strand_id
1 'polypeptide(L)'
;MVVWLDFKKGDSYKKEAQKKNPKFISAASVDQPINSDSVEISGGFKGQEGVKKAKQIAELLNAGSLPVDLKEIYSNSVGAQFGQDALDKTVFASFIGVALIYLFMLGFYRLPGLVAIIALTTYIYLTLVAFNFISGVLTLPGLAALVLGVGMAVDANIIMYERIKDELRIGRTIKQAFSKANKSSFLTILILT
;
A
#
# COMPACT_ATOMS: atom_id res chain seq x y z
N MET A 1 2.43 18.57 36.77
CA MET A 1 1.85 17.25 36.47
C MET A 1 2.92 16.33 35.91
N VAL A 2 2.97 15.07 36.35
CA VAL A 2 3.95 14.07 35.86
C VAL A 2 3.19 13.00 35.10
N VAL A 3 3.52 12.79 33.83
CA VAL A 3 2.91 11.78 32.98
C VAL A 3 3.75 10.51 33.05
N TRP A 4 3.19 9.46 33.65
CA TRP A 4 3.83 8.16 33.85
C TRP A 4 3.48 7.21 32.72
N LEU A 5 4.46 6.43 32.25
CA LEU A 5 4.26 5.41 31.21
C LEU A 5 3.93 4.03 31.83
N ASP A 6 4.42 3.75 33.05
CA ASP A 6 4.14 2.54 33.85
C ASP A 6 4.19 2.87 35.35
N PHE A 7 3.05 3.29 35.93
CA PHE A 7 2.93 3.69 37.34
C PHE A 7 2.57 2.50 38.23
N LYS A 8 3.43 2.18 39.21
CA LYS A 8 3.10 1.21 40.28
C LYS A 8 2.87 1.92 41.60
N LYS A 9 1.96 1.39 42.43
CA LYS A 9 1.52 1.95 43.73
C LYS A 9 2.68 1.92 44.75
N GLY A 10 3.60 2.89 44.63
CA GLY A 10 4.87 2.97 45.37
C GLY A 10 5.93 3.88 44.73
N ASP A 11 5.76 4.25 43.46
CA ASP A 11 6.70 5.13 42.75
C ASP A 11 6.52 6.60 43.17
N SER A 12 7.64 7.28 43.48
CA SER A 12 7.67 8.68 43.91
C SER A 12 8.57 9.51 42.99
N TYR A 13 8.04 10.64 42.51
CA TYR A 13 8.73 11.58 41.62
C TYR A 13 10.15 11.96 42.08
N LYS A 14 10.35 12.13 43.40
CA LYS A 14 11.65 12.50 43.99
C LYS A 14 12.74 11.43 43.80
N LYS A 15 12.37 10.15 43.66
CA LYS A 15 13.31 9.01 43.49
C LYS A 15 13.59 8.67 42.02
N GLU A 16 12.64 8.97 41.14
CA GLU A 16 12.73 8.69 39.70
C GLU A 16 13.45 9.82 38.94
N ALA A 17 13.34 11.07 39.39
CA ALA A 17 13.99 12.24 38.76
C ALA A 17 15.53 12.23 38.82
N GLN A 18 16.14 11.44 39.73
CA GLN A 18 17.60 11.30 39.83
C GLN A 18 18.16 10.15 38.98
N LYS A 19 17.32 9.36 38.30
CA LYS A 19 17.77 8.25 37.45
C LYS A 19 18.06 8.74 36.04
N LYS A 20 19.09 8.15 35.42
CA LYS A 20 19.52 8.45 34.04
C LYS A 20 18.46 8.10 32.97
N ASN A 21 17.46 7.27 33.31
CA ASN A 21 16.33 6.92 32.45
C ASN A 21 15.02 6.88 33.27
N PRO A 22 14.31 8.00 33.43
CA PRO A 22 13.08 8.05 34.23
C PRO A 22 11.90 7.38 33.52
N LYS A 23 10.99 6.76 34.28
CA LYS A 23 9.75 6.13 33.72
C LYS A 23 8.66 7.14 33.33
N PHE A 24 8.89 8.43 33.53
CA PHE A 24 7.95 9.48 33.17
C PHE A 24 8.34 10.15 31.84
N ILE A 25 7.34 10.40 31.00
CA ILE A 25 7.50 10.92 29.63
C ILE A 25 7.66 12.45 29.65
N SER A 26 6.94 13.10 30.55
CA SER A 26 6.96 14.55 30.72
C SER A 26 6.64 14.92 32.16
N ALA A 27 7.40 15.87 32.69
CA ALA A 27 7.14 16.52 33.97
C ALA A 27 6.86 18.00 33.66
N ALA A 28 5.61 18.30 33.35
CA ALA A 28 5.17 19.67 33.12
C ALA A 28 5.03 20.39 34.48
N SER A 29 5.71 21.52 34.65
CA SER A 29 5.45 22.42 35.77
C SER A 29 4.19 23.24 35.49
N VAL A 30 3.44 23.58 36.53
CA VAL A 30 2.28 24.48 36.42
C VAL A 30 2.71 25.81 37.03
N ASP A 31 2.97 26.78 36.17
CA ASP A 31 3.52 28.07 36.60
C ASP A 31 2.41 29.10 36.90
N GLN A 32 1.17 28.85 36.46
CA GLN A 32 0.00 29.71 36.70
C GLN A 32 -1.26 28.88 36.99
N PRO A 33 -2.23 29.41 37.77
CA PRO A 33 -3.51 28.74 38.00
C PRO A 33 -4.27 28.58 36.67
N ILE A 34 -4.60 27.33 36.33
CA ILE A 34 -5.32 26.96 35.12
C ILE A 34 -6.82 27.12 35.40
N ASN A 35 -7.43 28.16 34.84
CA ASN A 35 -8.86 28.46 34.96
C ASN A 35 -9.64 28.19 33.66
N SER A 36 -9.10 27.34 32.77
CA SER A 36 -9.67 26.99 31.46
C SER A 36 -9.84 25.49 31.31
N ASP A 37 -10.83 25.08 30.51
CA ASP A 37 -11.05 23.66 30.15
C ASP A 37 -9.97 23.10 29.22
N SER A 38 -9.10 23.95 28.68
CA SER A 38 -7.94 23.59 27.87
C SER A 38 -6.64 23.73 28.67
N VAL A 39 -5.79 22.69 28.58
CA VAL A 39 -4.45 22.66 29.15
C VAL A 39 -3.44 22.60 28.00
N GLU A 40 -2.51 23.57 27.97
CA GLU A 40 -1.42 23.59 27.00
C GLU A 40 -0.13 23.09 27.64
N ILE A 41 0.56 22.16 26.97
CA ILE A 41 1.89 21.69 27.37
C ILE A 41 2.90 22.34 26.42
N SER A 42 3.70 23.26 26.95
CA SER A 42 4.72 24.00 26.20
C SER A 42 6.15 23.73 26.72
N GLY A 43 7.15 23.96 25.87
CA GLY A 43 8.58 23.82 26.21
C GLY A 43 9.33 22.72 25.46
N GLY A 44 10.52 23.03 24.92
CA GLY A 44 11.45 22.04 24.34
C GLY A 44 11.08 21.48 22.95
N PHE A 45 9.96 21.90 22.34
CA PHE A 45 9.50 21.41 21.03
C PHE A 45 9.98 22.27 19.84
N LYS A 46 11.24 22.70 19.81
CA LYS A 46 11.78 23.48 18.68
C LYS A 46 12.23 22.56 17.53
N GLY A 47 11.90 22.93 16.29
CA GLY A 47 12.29 22.20 15.08
C GLY A 47 11.41 21.00 14.74
N GLN A 48 11.74 20.29 13.65
CA GLN A 48 10.95 19.15 13.14
C GLN A 48 10.86 17.98 14.13
N GLU A 49 11.91 17.75 14.93
CA GLU A 49 11.92 16.72 15.97
C GLU A 49 11.00 17.07 17.15
N GLY A 50 10.91 18.35 17.50
CA GLY A 50 9.99 18.86 18.51
C GLY A 50 8.52 18.62 18.13
N VAL A 51 8.17 18.87 16.88
CA VAL A 51 6.81 18.62 16.36
C VAL A 51 6.46 17.13 16.39
N LYS A 52 7.39 16.25 15.99
CA LYS A 52 7.19 14.78 16.07
C LYS A 52 6.97 14.34 17.52
N LYS A 53 7.76 14.84 18.45
CA LYS A 53 7.65 14.50 19.88
C LYS A 53 6.35 15.01 20.49
N ALA A 54 5.93 16.23 20.16
CA ALA A 54 4.64 16.77 20.58
C ALA A 54 3.48 15.91 20.07
N LYS A 55 3.54 15.47 18.80
CA LYS A 55 2.53 14.57 18.21
C LYS A 55 2.48 13.21 18.90
N GLN A 56 3.64 12.60 19.19
CA GLN A 56 3.69 11.34 19.94
C GLN A 56 3.09 11.46 21.34
N ILE A 57 3.40 12.55 22.06
CA ILE A 57 2.84 12.79 23.40
C ILE A 57 1.32 13.01 23.31
N ALA A 58 0.84 13.73 22.30
CA ALA A 58 -0.60 13.92 22.07
C ALA A 58 -1.30 12.60 21.74
N GLU A 59 -0.71 11.74 20.91
CA GLU A 59 -1.23 10.40 20.60
C GLU A 59 -1.28 9.51 21.84
N LEU A 60 -0.24 9.52 22.68
CA LEU A 60 -0.21 8.78 23.94
C LEU A 60 -1.24 9.31 24.95
N LEU A 61 -1.46 10.63 25.01
CA LEU A 61 -2.45 11.24 25.88
C LEU A 61 -3.88 10.91 25.41
N ASN A 62 -4.12 10.93 24.10
CA ASN A 62 -5.39 10.55 23.48
C ASN A 62 -5.69 9.05 23.60
N ALA A 63 -4.65 8.21 23.54
CA ALA A 63 -4.77 6.78 23.81
C ALA A 63 -5.14 6.49 25.27
N GLY A 64 -4.94 7.46 26.17
CA GLY A 64 -5.20 7.34 27.60
C GLY A 64 -4.22 6.39 28.30
N SER A 65 -4.24 6.37 29.63
CA SER A 65 -3.52 5.35 30.38
C SER A 65 -4.26 4.02 30.21
N LEU A 66 -3.66 3.04 29.53
CA LEU A 66 -4.12 1.65 29.54
C LEU A 66 -4.04 1.13 30.98
N PRO A 67 -5.17 0.97 31.71
CA PRO A 67 -5.14 0.63 33.14
C PRO A 67 -4.97 -0.87 33.39
N VAL A 68 -4.58 -1.63 32.36
CA VAL A 68 -4.55 -3.09 32.33
C VAL A 68 -3.21 -3.57 31.78
N ASP A 69 -2.65 -4.60 32.40
CA ASP A 69 -1.45 -5.27 31.93
C ASP A 69 -1.74 -5.92 30.56
N LEU A 70 -1.21 -5.32 29.49
CA LEU A 70 -1.31 -5.86 28.14
C LEU A 70 -0.41 -7.10 28.04
N LYS A 71 -1.02 -8.28 28.02
CA LYS A 71 -0.33 -9.51 27.64
C LYS A 71 -0.34 -9.60 26.11
N GLU A 72 0.83 -9.48 25.50
CA GLU A 72 0.98 -9.68 24.06
C GLU A 72 0.68 -11.15 23.73
N ILE A 73 -0.50 -11.41 23.17
CA ILE A 73 -0.99 -12.77 22.88
C ILE A 73 -0.38 -13.28 21.56
N TYR A 74 -0.02 -12.36 20.67
CA TYR A 74 0.51 -12.66 19.34
C TYR A 74 1.28 -11.45 18.79
N SER A 75 2.57 -11.65 18.46
CA SER A 75 3.43 -10.63 17.85
C SER A 75 4.00 -11.16 16.55
N ASN A 76 3.48 -10.68 15.42
CA ASN A 76 4.06 -10.96 14.11
C ASN A 76 5.17 -9.93 13.84
N SER A 77 6.32 -10.10 14.47
CA SER A 77 7.52 -9.36 14.08
C SER A 77 8.24 -10.11 12.96
N VAL A 78 7.83 -9.84 11.72
CA VAL A 78 8.64 -10.28 10.57
C VAL A 78 9.88 -9.40 10.50
N GLY A 79 11.06 -10.02 10.53
CA GLY A 79 12.30 -9.28 10.33
C GLY A 79 12.27 -8.58 8.98
N ALA A 80 12.61 -7.28 8.95
CA ALA A 80 12.60 -6.47 7.73
C ALA A 80 13.38 -7.13 6.57
N GLN A 81 14.41 -7.92 6.89
CA GLN A 81 15.20 -8.70 5.94
C GLN A 81 14.35 -9.72 5.16
N PHE A 82 13.44 -10.44 5.83
CA PHE A 82 12.56 -11.41 5.17
C PHE A 82 11.52 -10.71 4.30
N GLY A 83 11.06 -9.52 4.71
CA GLY A 83 10.16 -8.70 3.91
C GLY A 83 10.80 -8.20 2.62
N GLN A 84 12.03 -7.69 2.69
CA GLN A 84 12.78 -7.25 1.50
C GLN A 84 13.10 -8.42 0.57
N ASP A 85 13.63 -9.52 1.09
CA ASP A 85 13.96 -10.70 0.27
C ASP A 85 12.71 -11.30 -0.41
N ALA A 86 11.56 -11.30 0.28
CA ALA A 86 10.30 -11.74 -0.31
C ALA A 86 9.79 -10.77 -1.39
N LEU A 87 9.94 -9.45 -1.20
CA LEU A 87 9.60 -8.46 -2.22
C LEU A 87 10.48 -8.63 -3.46
N ASP A 88 11.80 -8.73 -3.30
CA ASP A 88 12.75 -8.87 -4.41
C ASP A 88 12.48 -10.13 -5.22
N LYS A 89 12.28 -11.27 -4.55
CA LYS A 89 11.90 -12.54 -5.18
C LYS A 89 10.59 -12.42 -5.94
N THR A 90 9.60 -11.71 -5.39
CA THR A 90 8.30 -11.52 -6.02
C THR A 90 8.41 -10.63 -7.24
N VAL A 91 9.16 -9.52 -7.17
CA VAL A 91 9.41 -8.64 -8.33
C VAL A 91 10.10 -9.43 -9.46
N PHE A 92 11.09 -10.24 -9.13
CA PHE A 92 11.78 -11.08 -10.10
C PHE A 92 10.84 -12.13 -10.73
N ALA A 93 10.04 -12.81 -9.92
CA ALA A 93 9.04 -13.76 -10.39
C ALA A 93 7.99 -13.10 -11.31
N SER A 94 7.51 -11.91 -10.94
CA SER A 94 6.58 -11.12 -11.75
C SER A 94 7.18 -10.75 -13.10
N PHE A 95 8.44 -10.33 -13.13
CA PHE A 95 9.14 -10.01 -14.38
C PHE A 95 9.23 -11.23 -15.31
N ILE A 96 9.60 -12.40 -14.77
CA ILE A 96 9.62 -13.65 -15.55
C ILE A 96 8.21 -14.02 -16.04
N GLY A 97 7.19 -13.86 -15.20
CA GLY A 97 5.80 -14.13 -15.57
C GLY A 97 5.33 -13.27 -16.76
N VAL A 98 5.57 -11.96 -16.69
CA VAL A 98 5.24 -11.04 -17.80
C VAL A 98 6.04 -11.38 -19.07
N ALA A 99 7.33 -11.72 -18.93
CA ALA A 99 8.16 -12.10 -20.07
C ALA A 99 7.64 -13.38 -20.76
N LEU A 100 7.20 -14.38 -20.00
CA LEU A 100 6.58 -15.59 -20.55
C LEU A 100 5.29 -15.29 -21.30
N ILE A 101 4.46 -14.38 -20.77
CA ILE A 101 3.24 -13.92 -21.44
C ILE A 101 3.58 -13.22 -22.76
N TYR A 102 4.58 -12.35 -22.79
CA TYR A 102 5.03 -11.70 -24.03
C TYR A 102 5.51 -12.71 -25.07
N LEU A 103 6.28 -13.72 -24.64
CA LEU A 103 6.77 -14.76 -25.53
C LEU A 103 5.60 -15.59 -26.10
N PHE A 104 4.63 -15.95 -25.26
CA PHE A 104 3.41 -16.65 -25.68
C PHE A 104 2.62 -15.83 -26.72
N MET A 105 2.42 -14.53 -26.48
CA MET A 105 1.68 -13.64 -27.39
C MET A 105 2.38 -13.46 -28.74
N LEU A 106 3.71 -13.32 -28.75
CA LEU A 106 4.48 -13.23 -30.00
C LEU A 106 4.45 -14.54 -30.79
N GLY A 107 4.61 -15.67 -30.11
CA GLY A 107 4.64 -16.99 -30.74
C GLY A 107 3.33 -17.40 -31.40
N PHE A 108 2.21 -17.29 -30.67
CA PHE A 108 0.90 -17.72 -31.16
C PHE A 108 0.21 -16.69 -32.04
N TYR A 109 0.27 -15.40 -31.68
CA TYR A 109 -0.55 -14.35 -32.32
C TYR A 109 0.23 -13.48 -33.32
N ARG A 110 1.57 -13.55 -33.39
CA ARG A 110 2.40 -12.78 -34.36
C ARG A 110 2.07 -11.26 -34.38
N LEU A 111 1.41 -10.78 -35.45
CA LEU A 111 1.10 -9.36 -35.70
C LEU A 111 0.16 -8.76 -34.64
N PRO A 112 -1.04 -9.31 -34.36
CA PRO A 112 -1.87 -8.84 -33.25
C PRO A 112 -1.20 -9.01 -31.87
N GLY A 113 -0.28 -9.97 -31.72
CA GLY A 113 0.52 -10.13 -30.50
C GLY A 113 1.36 -8.89 -30.15
N LEU A 114 1.91 -8.19 -31.15
CA LEU A 114 2.65 -6.94 -30.93
C LEU A 114 1.75 -5.82 -30.39
N VAL A 115 0.54 -5.70 -30.90
CA VAL A 115 -0.43 -4.71 -30.43
C VAL A 115 -0.84 -5.00 -28.98
N ALA A 116 -1.02 -6.28 -28.65
CA ALA A 116 -1.32 -6.71 -27.29
C ALA A 116 -0.18 -6.41 -26.30
N ILE A 117 1.08 -6.59 -26.73
CA ILE A 117 2.24 -6.24 -25.91
C ILE A 117 2.24 -4.75 -25.59
N ILE A 118 2.03 -3.89 -26.58
CA ILE A 118 1.96 -2.43 -26.38
C ILE A 118 0.84 -2.07 -25.40
N ALA A 119 -0.35 -2.68 -25.56
CA ALA A 119 -1.47 -2.48 -24.65
C ALA A 119 -1.12 -2.92 -23.22
N LEU A 120 -0.45 -4.07 -23.06
CA LEU A 120 -0.06 -4.60 -21.75
C LEU A 120 1.02 -3.74 -21.07
N THR A 121 2.02 -3.30 -21.83
CA THR A 121 3.03 -2.35 -21.33
C THR A 121 2.37 -1.06 -20.86
N THR A 122 1.41 -0.55 -21.63
CA THR A 122 0.66 0.67 -21.29
C THR A 122 -0.18 0.47 -20.03
N TYR A 123 -0.83 -0.69 -19.89
CA TYR A 123 -1.57 -1.07 -18.68
C TYR A 123 -0.67 -1.07 -17.44
N ILE A 124 0.45 -1.79 -17.47
CA ILE A 124 1.40 -1.87 -16.35
C ILE A 124 1.92 -0.47 -16.00
N TYR A 125 2.27 0.33 -17.01
CA TYR A 125 2.75 1.70 -16.82
C TYR A 125 1.69 2.60 -16.15
N LEU A 126 0.45 2.57 -16.63
CA LEU A 126 -0.67 3.32 -16.05
C LEU A 126 -0.94 2.91 -14.61
N THR A 127 -0.89 1.60 -14.30
CA THR A 127 -1.04 1.11 -12.93
C THR A 127 0.04 1.67 -12.01
N LEU A 128 1.32 1.62 -12.43
CA LEU A 128 2.43 2.17 -11.63
C LEU A 128 2.31 3.68 -11.42
N VAL A 129 1.91 4.42 -12.46
CA VAL A 129 1.65 5.86 -12.37
C VAL A 129 0.51 6.15 -11.39
N ALA A 130 -0.58 5.38 -11.42
CA ALA A 130 -1.69 5.53 -10.49
C ALA A 130 -1.26 5.29 -9.02
N PHE A 131 -0.42 4.28 -8.78
CA PHE A 131 0.17 4.05 -7.45
C PHE A 131 1.02 5.23 -7.00
N ASN A 132 1.80 5.84 -7.90
CA ASN A 132 2.61 7.01 -7.60
C ASN A 132 1.74 8.23 -7.23
N PHE A 133 0.65 8.48 -7.96
CA PHE A 133 -0.28 9.58 -7.68
C PHE A 133 -0.90 9.52 -6.29
N ILE A 134 -1.21 8.32 -5.80
CA ILE A 134 -1.82 8.11 -4.48
C ILE A 134 -0.75 8.02 -3.37
N SER A 135 0.55 8.13 -3.71
CA SER A 135 1.65 7.81 -2.79
C SER A 135 1.51 6.42 -2.17
N GLY A 136 0.97 5.48 -2.95
CA GLY A 136 0.73 4.10 -2.53
C GLY A 136 2.02 3.30 -2.47
N VAL A 137 2.14 2.43 -1.47
CA VAL A 137 3.29 1.52 -1.33
C VAL A 137 2.99 0.21 -2.05
N LEU A 138 3.90 -0.22 -2.93
CA LEU A 138 3.79 -1.51 -3.60
C LEU A 138 4.25 -2.63 -2.66
N THR A 139 3.30 -3.38 -2.14
CA THR A 139 3.53 -4.50 -1.22
C THR A 139 3.51 -5.84 -1.96
N LEU A 140 3.88 -6.94 -1.27
CA LEU A 140 3.79 -8.30 -1.83
C LEU A 140 2.40 -8.62 -2.41
N PRO A 141 1.28 -8.40 -1.68
CA PRO A 141 -0.06 -8.58 -2.25
C PRO A 141 -0.34 -7.67 -3.46
N GLY A 142 0.19 -6.45 -3.45
CA GLY A 142 0.03 -5.51 -4.58
C GLY A 142 0.68 -6.02 -5.86
N LEU A 143 1.89 -6.60 -5.76
CA LEU A 143 2.55 -7.26 -6.89
C LEU A 143 1.77 -8.48 -7.39
N ALA A 144 1.25 -9.30 -6.47
CA ALA A 144 0.45 -10.48 -6.85
C ALA A 144 -0.82 -10.07 -7.61
N ALA A 145 -1.52 -9.03 -7.14
CA ALA A 145 -2.69 -8.48 -7.82
C ALA A 145 -2.35 -7.91 -9.20
N LEU A 146 -1.19 -7.25 -9.35
CA LEU A 146 -0.73 -6.73 -10.64
C LEU A 146 -0.52 -7.86 -11.65
N VAL A 147 0.16 -8.94 -11.25
CA VAL A 147 0.40 -10.11 -12.13
C VAL A 147 -0.92 -10.77 -12.53
N LEU A 148 -1.86 -10.91 -11.60
CA LEU A 148 -3.18 -11.47 -11.88
C LEU A 148 -3.98 -10.58 -12.84
N GLY A 149 -3.96 -9.27 -12.64
CA GLY A 149 -4.58 -8.29 -13.53
C GLY A 149 -3.97 -8.31 -14.94
N VAL A 150 -2.65 -8.52 -15.05
CA VAL A 150 -1.96 -8.73 -16.33
C VAL A 150 -2.50 -9.96 -17.06
N GLY A 151 -2.69 -11.09 -16.35
CA GLY A 151 -3.25 -12.31 -16.94
C GLY A 151 -4.67 -12.08 -17.49
N MET A 152 -5.52 -11.42 -16.71
CA MET A 152 -6.89 -11.08 -17.13
C MET A 152 -6.91 -10.10 -18.32
N ALA A 153 -6.03 -9.10 -18.32
CA ALA A 153 -5.92 -8.14 -19.42
C ALA A 153 -5.49 -8.81 -20.74
N VAL A 154 -4.60 -9.82 -20.67
CA VAL A 154 -4.20 -10.58 -21.85
C VAL A 154 -5.34 -11.46 -22.37
N ASP A 155 -6.07 -12.13 -21.49
CA ASP A 155 -7.21 -12.97 -21.89
C ASP A 155 -8.30 -12.13 -22.60
N ALA A 156 -8.64 -10.96 -22.05
CA ALA A 156 -9.56 -10.02 -22.66
C ALA A 156 -9.11 -9.57 -24.06
N ASN A 157 -7.82 -9.28 -24.23
CA ASN A 157 -7.25 -8.92 -25.53
C ASN A 157 -7.37 -10.06 -26.54
N ILE A 158 -7.09 -11.31 -26.13
CA ILE A 158 -7.20 -12.49 -27.00
C ILE A 158 -8.64 -12.69 -27.47
N ILE A 159 -9.62 -12.65 -26.55
CA ILE A 159 -11.04 -12.79 -26.88
C ILE A 159 -11.47 -11.72 -27.90
N MET A 160 -11.03 -10.48 -27.71
CA MET A 160 -11.34 -9.41 -28.65
C MET A 160 -10.73 -9.66 -30.03
N TYR A 161 -9.48 -10.14 -30.11
CA TYR A 161 -8.85 -10.48 -31.39
C TYR A 161 -9.54 -11.62 -32.11
N GLU A 162 -9.93 -12.67 -31.40
CA GLU A 162 -10.68 -13.78 -32.00
C GLU A 162 -12.00 -13.29 -32.56
N ARG A 163 -12.72 -12.44 -31.81
CA ARG A 163 -13.98 -11.85 -32.29
C ARG A 163 -13.79 -10.99 -33.54
N ILE A 164 -12.73 -10.18 -33.59
CA ILE A 164 -12.39 -9.39 -34.79
C ILE A 164 -12.11 -10.33 -35.97
N LYS A 165 -11.33 -11.39 -35.75
CA LYS A 165 -10.96 -12.36 -36.79
C LYS A 165 -12.17 -13.12 -37.33
N ASP A 166 -13.12 -13.48 -36.48
CA ASP A 166 -14.37 -14.11 -36.89
C ASP A 166 -15.23 -13.16 -37.73
N GLU A 167 -15.34 -11.89 -37.33
CA GLU A 167 -16.12 -10.90 -38.07
C GLU A 167 -15.48 -10.54 -39.44
N LEU A 168 -14.15 -10.60 -39.53
CA LEU A 168 -13.40 -10.48 -40.80
C LEU A 168 -13.64 -11.69 -41.73
N ARG A 169 -13.73 -12.91 -41.19
CA ARG A 169 -14.03 -14.13 -41.97
C ARG A 169 -15.41 -14.11 -42.61
N ILE A 170 -16.36 -13.40 -42.01
CA ILE A 170 -17.72 -13.18 -42.54
C ILE A 170 -17.70 -12.16 -43.72
N GLY A 171 -16.53 -11.66 -44.12
CA GLY A 171 -16.35 -10.78 -45.28
C GLY A 171 -16.53 -9.29 -44.96
N ARG A 172 -16.51 -8.91 -43.69
CA ARG A 172 -16.67 -7.50 -43.29
C ARG A 172 -15.37 -6.73 -43.42
N THR A 173 -15.50 -5.45 -43.75
CA THR A 173 -14.34 -4.54 -43.76
C THR A 173 -13.76 -4.36 -42.37
N ILE A 174 -12.45 -4.11 -42.27
CA ILE A 174 -11.71 -4.00 -41.00
C ILE A 174 -12.37 -3.02 -40.01
N LYS A 175 -12.82 -1.85 -40.50
CA LYS A 175 -13.51 -0.85 -39.67
C LYS A 175 -14.84 -1.37 -39.11
N GLN A 176 -15.62 -2.08 -39.92
CA GLN A 176 -16.92 -2.63 -39.49
C GLN A 176 -16.73 -3.80 -38.53
N ALA A 177 -15.72 -4.65 -38.80
CA ALA A 177 -15.36 -5.77 -37.93
C ALA A 177 -14.97 -5.28 -36.54
N PHE A 178 -14.10 -4.26 -36.45
CA PHE A 178 -13.70 -3.66 -35.18
C PHE A 178 -14.88 -3.05 -34.41
N SER A 179 -15.71 -2.24 -35.08
CA SER A 179 -16.85 -1.58 -34.41
C SER A 179 -17.84 -2.59 -33.82
N LYS A 180 -18.11 -3.70 -34.51
CA LYS A 180 -19.05 -4.71 -34.03
C LYS A 180 -18.43 -5.70 -33.03
N ALA A 181 -17.17 -6.07 -33.21
CA ALA A 181 -16.42 -6.81 -32.22
C ALA A 181 -16.38 -6.03 -30.90
N ASN A 182 -16.07 -4.73 -30.93
CA ASN A 182 -16.06 -3.89 -29.72
C ASN A 182 -17.42 -3.88 -29.01
N LYS A 183 -18.54 -3.72 -29.75
CA LYS A 183 -19.88 -3.74 -29.16
C LYS A 183 -20.28 -5.09 -28.55
N SER A 184 -19.84 -6.20 -29.12
CA SER A 184 -20.20 -7.55 -28.66
C SER A 184 -19.27 -8.10 -27.58
N SER A 185 -17.98 -7.78 -27.64
CA SER A 185 -16.96 -8.23 -26.69
C SER A 185 -16.89 -7.38 -25.43
N PHE A 186 -17.34 -6.12 -25.44
CA PHE A 186 -17.27 -5.24 -24.28
C PHE A 186 -17.97 -5.81 -23.04
N LEU A 187 -19.18 -6.35 -23.20
CA LEU A 187 -19.91 -6.97 -22.09
C LEU A 187 -19.19 -8.21 -21.56
N THR A 188 -18.61 -9.03 -22.44
CA THR A 188 -17.86 -10.22 -22.03
C THR A 188 -16.62 -9.86 -21.23
N ILE A 189 -15.87 -8.83 -21.67
CA ILE A 189 -14.67 -8.37 -20.98
C ILE A 189 -15.02 -7.77 -19.60
N LEU A 190 -16.08 -6.96 -19.52
CA LEU A 190 -16.53 -6.34 -18.28
C LEU A 190 -17.00 -7.37 -17.23
N ILE A 191 -17.61 -8.48 -17.66
CA ILE A 191 -18.09 -9.51 -16.73
C ILE A 191 -16.93 -10.38 -16.23
N LEU A 192 -15.89 -10.54 -17.04
CA LEU A 192 -14.74 -11.40 -16.75
C LEU A 192 -13.65 -10.70 -15.93
N THR A 193 -13.57 -9.37 -16.02
CA THR A 193 -12.54 -8.52 -15.38
C THR A 193 -13.12 -7.75 -14.21
#